data_AF-A0A925KM73-F1
#
_entry.id   AF-A0A925KM73-F1
#
_cell.length_a   1.000
_cell.length_b   1.000
_cell.length_c   1.000
_cell.angle_alpha   90.00
_cell.angle_beta   90.00
_cell.angle_gamma   90.00
#
_symmetry.space_group_name_H-M   'P 1'
#
loop_
_entity.id
_entity.type
_entity.pdbx_description
1 polymer ?
#
loop_
_entity_poly.entity_id
_entity_poly.type
_entity_poly.pdbx_seq_one_letter_code
_entity_poly.pdbx_strand_id
1 'polypeptide(L)' 'MWSITTAGLDGRTRQSRGYRISQLVRKRIEQVFGWGRTIGGLRKTRVKGVARTQHLAQLTGTPTT' A
#
# COMPACT_ATOMS: atom_id res chain seq x y z
N MET A 1 -15.42 -21.78 -4.40
CA MET A 1 -14.46 -21.04 -5.24
C MET A 1 -14.92 -19.58 -5.30
N TRP A 2 -14.25 -18.68 -4.58
CA TRP A 2 -14.68 -17.28 -4.48
C TRP A 2 -14.21 -16.49 -5.70
N SER A 3 -15.10 -16.24 -6.66
CA SER A 3 -14.86 -15.33 -7.77
C SER A 3 -14.92 -13.88 -7.28
N ILE A 4 -13.78 -13.19 -7.30
CA ILE A 4 -13.67 -11.76 -6.95
C ILE A 4 -14.32 -10.96 -8.08
N THR A 5 -15.65 -10.89 -8.08
CA THR A 5 -16.45 -10.21 -9.11
C THR A 5 -16.86 -8.84 -8.57
N THR A 6 -16.02 -7.84 -8.80
CA THR A 6 -16.36 -6.44 -8.54
C THR A 6 -17.32 -5.97 -9.62
N ALA A 7 -18.52 -5.50 -9.23
CA ALA A 7 -19.51 -4.96 -10.15
C ALA A 7 -18.89 -3.82 -10.99
N GLY A 8 -19.12 -3.83 -12.30
CA GLY A 8 -18.60 -2.84 -13.25
C GLY A 8 -17.18 -3.10 -13.82
N LEU A 9 -16.49 -4.15 -13.37
CA LEU A 9 -15.16 -4.54 -13.89
C LEU A 9 -15.30 -5.71 -14.87
N ASP A 10 -15.03 -5.46 -16.16
CA ASP A 10 -15.08 -6.49 -17.21
C ASP A 10 -14.12 -7.65 -16.90
N GLY A 11 -14.58 -8.89 -17.12
CA GLY A 11 -13.81 -10.11 -16.95
C GLY A 11 -12.58 -10.16 -17.87
N ARG A 12 -12.65 -9.52 -19.04
CA ARG A 12 -11.52 -9.38 -19.98
C ARG A 12 -10.33 -8.67 -19.34
N THR A 13 -10.58 -7.62 -18.56
CA THR A 13 -9.53 -6.85 -17.87
C THR A 13 -8.80 -7.72 -16.84
N ARG A 14 -9.52 -8.59 -16.11
CA ARG A 14 -8.94 -9.50 -15.11
C ARG A 14 -8.04 -10.58 -15.71
N GLN A 15 -8.35 -11.04 -16.93
CA GLN A 15 -7.57 -12.07 -17.61
C GLN A 15 -6.26 -11.54 -18.20
N SER A 16 -6.10 -10.21 -18.28
CA SER A 16 -4.87 -9.61 -18.76
C SER A 16 -3.71 -9.88 -17.78
N ARG A 17 -2.56 -10.31 -18.33
CA ARG A 17 -1.32 -10.50 -17.56
C ARG A 17 -0.90 -9.22 -16.84
N GLY A 18 -1.11 -8.05 -17.47
CA GLY A 18 -0.84 -6.74 -16.90
C GLY A 18 -1.66 -6.47 -15.63
N TYR A 19 -2.98 -6.73 -15.66
CA TYR A 19 -3.82 -6.56 -14.47
C TYR A 19 -3.33 -7.43 -13.31
N ARG A 20 -2.94 -8.69 -13.57
CA ARG A 20 -2.43 -9.57 -12.52
C ARG A 20 -1.14 -9.05 -11.87
N ILE A 21 -0.22 -8.50 -12.66
CA ILE A 21 1.02 -7.88 -12.16
C ILE A 21 0.68 -6.63 -11.33
N SER A 22 -0.19 -5.76 -11.86
CA SER A 22 -0.62 -4.55 -11.15
C SER A 22 -1.27 -4.86 -9.81
N GLN A 23 -2.08 -5.92 -9.72
CA GLN A 23 -2.68 -6.36 -8.45
C GLN A 23 -1.63 -6.84 -7.43
N LEU A 24 -0.60 -7.57 -7.87
CA LEU A 24 0.48 -8.01 -6.99
C LEU A 24 1.31 -6.82 -6.47
N VAL A 25 1.64 -5.87 -7.34
CA VAL A 25 2.37 -4.65 -6.97
C VAL A 25 1.56 -3.81 -5.99
N ARG A 26 0.28 -3.59 -6.29
CA ARG A 26 -0.63 -2.85 -5.42
C ARG A 26 -0.71 -3.47 -4.02
N LYS A 27 -0.86 -4.80 -3.94
CA LYS A 27 -0.88 -5.51 -2.66
C LYS A 27 0.42 -5.31 -1.87
N ARG A 28 1.59 -5.37 -2.51
CA ARG A 28 2.89 -5.15 -1.85
C ARG A 28 3.01 -3.73 -1.30
N ILE A 29 2.64 -2.73 -2.10
CA ILE A 29 2.68 -1.33 -1.71
C ILE A 29 1.72 -1.08 -0.53
N GLU A 30 0.48 -1.54 -0.63
CA GLU A 30 -0.52 -1.39 0.44
C GLU A 30 -0.10 -2.09 1.73
N GLN A 31 0.57 -3.24 1.64
CA GLN A 31 1.14 -3.90 2.81
C GLN A 31 2.19 -3.04 3.50
N VAL A 32 3.20 -2.53 2.78
CA VAL A 32 4.26 -1.67 3.36
C VAL A 32 3.66 -0.47 4.08
N PHE A 33 2.67 0.20 3.47
CA PHE A 33 1.95 1.29 4.13
C PHE A 33 1.16 0.83 5.36
N GLY A 34 0.52 -0.34 5.29
CA GLY A 34 -0.14 -0.96 6.43
C GLY A 34 0.81 -1.14 7.61
N TRP A 35 1.99 -1.74 7.38
CA TRP A 35 3.02 -1.96 8.40
C TRP A 35 3.59 -0.66 8.96
N GLY A 36 3.86 0.33 8.12
CA GLY A 36 4.32 1.65 8.59
C GLY A 36 3.29 2.34 9.50
N ARG A 37 2.00 2.17 9.21
CA ARG A 37 0.92 2.75 10.01
C ARG A 37 0.73 2.03 11.35
N THR A 38 0.76 0.69 11.36
CA THR A 38 0.49 -0.12 12.56
C THR A 38 1.73 -0.32 13.42
N ILE A 39 2.86 -0.67 12.83
CA ILE A 39 4.13 -0.98 13.53
C ILE A 39 5.08 0.21 13.51
N GLY A 40 5.23 0.88 12.36
CA GLY A 40 6.12 2.04 12.23
C GLY A 40 5.71 3.28 13.01
N GLY A 41 4.60 3.23 13.77
CA GLY A 41 4.17 4.34 14.60
C GLY A 41 3.65 5.56 13.82
N LEU A 42 3.47 5.45 12.49
CA LEU A 42 3.01 6.57 11.64
C LEU A 42 1.55 6.97 11.92
N ARG A 43 0.74 6.12 12.58
CA ARG A 43 -0.62 6.47 13.01
C ARG A 43 -0.65 7.38 14.25
N LYS A 44 0.37 7.32 15.10
CA LYS A 44 0.49 8.09 16.36
C LYS A 44 1.93 8.57 16.52
N THR A 45 2.38 9.39 15.58
CA THR A 45 3.76 9.88 15.55
C THR A 45 4.04 10.74 16.78
N ARG A 46 5.12 10.42 17.51
CA ARG A 46 5.58 11.19 18.68
C ARG A 46 6.45 12.40 18.31
N VAL A 47 6.77 12.55 17.03
CA VAL A 47 7.55 13.65 16.48
C VAL A 47 6.63 14.74 15.91
N LYS A 48 7.07 15.99 15.97
CA LYS A 48 6.38 17.16 15.39
C LYS A 48 7.20 17.73 14.24
N GLY A 49 6.51 18.17 13.18
CA GLY A 49 7.11 18.80 12.00
C GLY A 49 7.38 17.82 10.86
N VAL A 50 7.23 18.30 9.62
CA VAL A 50 7.28 17.50 8.38
C VAL A 50 8.61 16.75 8.23
N ALA A 51 9.73 17.44 8.44
CA ALA A 51 11.06 16.83 8.29
C ALA A 51 11.28 15.63 9.23
N ARG A 52 10.81 15.71 10.48
CA ARG A 52 10.95 14.63 11.46
C ARG A 52 10.02 13.47 11.18
N THR A 53 8.80 13.75 10.71
CA THR A 53 7.86 12.71 10.26
C THR A 53 8.39 12.00 9.02
N GLN A 54 8.99 12.73 8.09
CA GLN A 54 9.60 12.16 6.88
C GLN A 54 10.81 11.28 7.24
N HIS A 55 11.63 11.70 8.19
CA HIS A 55 12.72 10.88 8.70
C HIS A 55 12.22 9.58 9.37
N LEU A 56 11.16 9.66 10.19
CA LEU A 56 10.52 8.46 10.77
C LEU A 56 9.97 7.51 9.69
N ALA A 57 9.38 8.07 8.64
CA ALA A 57 8.88 7.30 7.52
C ALA A 57 10.00 6.58 6.74
N GLN A 58 11.16 7.22 6.56
CA GLN A 58 12.36 6.61 5.96
C GLN A 58 12.90 5.45 6.82
N LEU A 59 13.00 5.64 8.14
CA LEU A 59 13.45 4.60 9.08
C LEU A 59 12.53 3.37 9.12
N THR A 60 11.23 3.58 8.85
CA THR A 60 10.22 2.52 8.85
C THR A 60 10.03 1.87 7.48
N GLY A 61 10.82 2.26 6.49
CA GLY A 61 10.75 1.73 5.13
C GLY A 61 9.49 2.12 4.37
N THR A 62 8.75 3.12 4.86
CA THR A 62 7.63 3.68 4.11
C THR A 62 8.12 4.71 3.10
N PRO A 63 7.77 4.56 1.82
CA PRO A 63 8.17 5.53 0.81
C PRO A 63 7.46 6.86 1.09
N THR A 64 8.23 7.93 1.25
CA THR A 64 7.74 9.30 1.32
C THR A 64 7.82 9.90 -0.08
N THR A 65 6.67 10.08 -0.71
CA THR A 65 6.54 10.75 -2.02
C THR A 65 6.32 12.24 -1.85
#